data_AF-A0A5K7XMZ4-F1
#
_entry.id   AF-A0A5K7XMZ4-F1
#
_cell.length_a   1.000
_cell.length_b   1.000
_cell.length_c   1.000
_cell.angle_alpha   90.00
_cell.angle_beta   90.00
_cell.angle_gamma   90.00
#
_symmetry.space_group_name_H-M   'P 1'
#
loop_
_entity.id
_entity.type
_entity.pdbx_description
1 polymer ?
#
loop_
_entity_poly.entity_id
_entity_poly.type
_entity_poly.pdbx_seq_one_letter_code
_entity_poly.pdbx_strand_id
1 'polypeptide(L)'
;MSVSKIRFACLTVAAALAVCGASAQAAFTGFQIRNNPTINPIGANTEFVIQSAGQKAAYGSNDISGAKIGQITNLGITRFDDTTRFTAGSGPAVGPYLNIWVTDGTNFAVLANEPSNPDFQPLFIDNGNGTKSYSLDFADLADKRVQVYETSNGGFNSTNTWVHNLVGINGPLTFGDLANLTIGAPSPSYIAGGNGIGTGAPRQDVTNIAYGVNWVFGDTLTNYVSGMQGYVVGDAVAQAVPEPTTVALAGLAGLGLLSAARRRRNA
;
A
#
# COMPACT_ATOMS: atom_id res chain seq x y z
N MET A 1 -5.97 24.44 -45.45
CA MET A 1 -5.11 24.38 -44.25
C MET A 1 -3.83 23.64 -44.63
N SER A 2 -2.66 24.28 -44.54
CA SER A 2 -1.39 23.68 -44.97
C SER A 2 -1.00 22.48 -44.10
N VAL A 3 -0.49 21.41 -44.73
CA VAL A 3 0.00 20.16 -44.11
C VAL A 3 1.02 20.42 -42.99
N SER A 4 1.73 21.56 -43.02
CA SER A 4 2.67 21.93 -41.96
C SER A 4 2.02 22.25 -40.61
N LYS A 5 0.77 22.77 -40.60
CA LYS A 5 0.05 23.12 -39.36
C LYS A 5 -0.52 21.90 -38.63
N ILE A 6 -0.75 20.79 -39.35
CA ILE A 6 -1.24 19.53 -38.77
C ILE A 6 -0.09 18.78 -38.09
N ARG A 7 1.12 18.81 -38.68
CA ARG A 7 2.31 18.18 -38.11
C ARG A 7 2.76 18.82 -36.78
N PHE A 8 2.61 20.14 -36.65
CA PHE A 8 2.98 20.84 -35.41
C PHE A 8 2.05 20.48 -34.25
N ALA A 9 0.74 20.36 -34.50
CA ALA A 9 -0.25 19.99 -33.47
C ALA A 9 -0.08 18.55 -32.96
N CYS A 10 0.25 17.60 -33.84
CA CYS A 10 0.50 16.21 -33.43
C CYS A 10 1.79 16.06 -32.59
N LEU A 11 2.84 16.83 -32.88
CA LEU A 11 4.08 16.81 -32.07
C LEU A 11 3.88 17.38 -30.66
N THR A 12 3.02 18.39 -30.49
CA THR A 12 2.76 18.97 -29.15
C THR A 12 1.93 18.04 -28.27
N VAL A 13 1.00 17.27 -28.85
CA VAL A 13 0.20 16.27 -28.13
C VAL A 13 1.05 15.06 -27.70
N ALA A 14 1.96 14.59 -28.56
CA ALA A 14 2.89 13.51 -28.22
C ALA A 14 3.88 13.92 -27.11
N ALA A 15 4.35 15.18 -27.12
CA ALA A 15 5.22 15.70 -26.06
C ALA A 15 4.47 15.89 -24.72
N ALA A 16 3.20 16.28 -24.72
CA ALA A 16 2.39 16.39 -23.51
C ALA A 16 2.06 15.03 -22.87
N LEU A 17 1.91 13.97 -23.67
CA LEU A 17 1.73 12.60 -23.17
C LEU A 17 3.03 11.97 -22.64
N ALA A 18 4.20 12.40 -23.15
CA ALA A 18 5.50 11.85 -22.74
C ALA A 18 6.03 12.44 -21.41
N VAL A 19 5.53 13.59 -20.96
CA VAL A 19 6.02 14.27 -19.73
C VAL A 19 5.36 13.73 -18.44
N CYS A 20 4.32 12.90 -18.55
CA CYS A 20 3.67 12.28 -17.37
C CYS A 20 4.35 10.99 -16.88
N GLY A 21 5.44 10.56 -17.51
CA GLY A 21 6.11 9.29 -17.21
C GLY A 21 7.21 9.35 -16.14
N ALA A 22 7.44 10.49 -15.49
CA ALA A 22 8.30 10.52 -14.32
C ALA A 22 7.52 9.95 -13.14
N SER A 23 7.73 8.67 -12.83
CA SER A 23 7.41 8.11 -11.53
C SER A 23 8.20 8.91 -10.49
N ALA A 24 7.59 9.96 -9.94
CA ALA A 24 8.05 10.53 -8.70
C ALA A 24 7.98 9.38 -7.69
N GLN A 25 9.13 8.89 -7.25
CA GLN A 25 9.25 7.91 -6.18
C GLN A 25 8.70 8.61 -4.94
N ALA A 26 7.40 8.47 -4.68
CA ALA A 26 6.83 8.98 -3.46
C ALA A 26 7.28 8.02 -2.35
N ALA A 27 7.93 8.64 -1.37
CA ALA A 27 8.81 7.96 -0.45
C ALA A 27 7.99 7.18 0.57
N PHE A 28 8.26 5.88 0.67
CA PHE A 28 7.89 5.16 1.88
C PHE A 28 8.45 5.92 3.09
N THR A 29 7.63 6.08 4.12
CA THR A 29 7.95 6.83 5.32
C THR A 29 7.93 5.89 6.52
N GLY A 30 9.02 5.85 7.29
CA GLY A 30 9.10 5.09 8.52
C GLY A 30 8.33 5.81 9.63
N PHE A 31 7.46 5.11 10.35
CA PHE A 31 6.71 5.69 11.47
C PHE A 31 6.47 4.69 12.61
N GLN A 32 6.37 5.22 13.82
CA GLN A 32 6.04 4.45 15.02
C GLN A 32 4.53 4.25 15.11
N ILE A 33 4.08 3.00 15.25
CA ILE A 33 2.67 2.68 15.49
C ILE A 33 2.36 2.67 16.98
N ARG A 34 3.21 2.05 17.80
CA ARG A 34 2.94 1.87 19.23
C ARG A 34 4.18 1.59 20.05
N ASN A 35 4.20 2.07 21.30
CA ASN A 35 5.16 1.70 22.35
C ASN A 35 6.63 2.01 22.01
N ASN A 36 6.85 3.05 21.19
CA ASN A 36 8.16 3.67 20.96
C ASN A 36 9.26 2.71 20.45
N PRO A 37 9.08 2.02 19.30
CA PRO A 37 10.18 1.34 18.62
C PRO A 37 11.19 2.35 18.06
N THR A 38 12.42 1.92 17.81
CA THR A 38 13.44 2.78 17.21
C THR A 38 13.43 2.62 15.69
N ILE A 39 13.50 3.74 14.96
CA ILE A 39 13.58 3.76 13.50
C ILE A 39 14.84 4.52 13.11
N ASN A 40 15.81 3.83 12.52
CA ASN A 40 17.10 4.39 12.14
C ASN A 40 17.22 4.45 10.62
N PRO A 41 17.39 5.63 10.00
CA PRO A 41 17.83 5.70 8.61
C PRO A 41 19.29 5.23 8.51
N ILE A 42 19.59 4.30 7.60
CA ILE A 42 20.92 3.73 7.37
C ILE A 42 21.24 3.76 5.88
N GLY A 43 21.83 4.86 5.40
CA GLY A 43 22.11 5.05 3.98
C GLY A 43 20.81 5.11 3.17
N ALA A 44 20.66 4.21 2.19
CA ALA A 44 19.44 4.06 1.38
C ALA A 44 18.36 3.19 2.07
N ASN A 45 18.70 2.56 3.20
CA ASN A 45 17.84 1.64 3.91
C ASN A 45 17.30 2.27 5.20
N THR A 46 16.32 1.63 5.81
CA THR A 46 15.79 1.97 7.13
C THR A 46 15.82 0.73 8.01
N GLU A 47 16.30 0.88 9.24
CA GLU A 47 16.24 -0.15 10.26
C GLU A 47 15.07 0.12 11.22
N PHE A 48 14.26 -0.91 11.45
CA PHE A 48 13.18 -0.91 12.45
C PHE A 48 13.56 -1.83 13.60
N VAL A 49 13.84 -1.28 14.78
CA VAL A 49 14.26 -2.04 15.96
C VAL A 49 13.07 -2.26 16.90
N ILE A 50 12.71 -3.53 17.09
CA ILE A 50 11.66 -3.99 18.01
C ILE A 50 12.35 -4.70 19.17
N GLN A 51 12.52 -4.00 20.30
CA GLN A 51 13.24 -4.48 21.47
C GLN A 51 12.34 -5.17 22.49
N SER A 52 11.03 -4.98 22.41
CA SER A 52 10.07 -5.51 23.38
C SER A 52 8.73 -5.83 22.75
N ALA A 53 8.03 -6.80 23.34
CA ALA A 53 6.67 -7.15 22.96
C ALA A 53 5.75 -5.91 23.05
N GLY A 54 4.84 -5.75 22.11
CA GLY A 54 3.94 -4.59 22.02
C GLY A 54 4.52 -3.41 21.25
N GLN A 55 5.80 -3.40 20.90
CA GLN A 55 6.37 -2.39 20.02
C GLN A 55 5.98 -2.70 18.57
N LYS A 56 5.55 -1.65 17.85
CA LYS A 56 5.12 -1.78 16.46
C LYS A 56 5.52 -0.56 15.67
N ALA A 57 6.15 -0.78 14.52
CA ALA A 57 6.54 0.26 13.57
C ALA A 57 6.07 -0.12 12.17
N ALA A 58 6.11 0.82 11.24
CA ALA A 58 5.81 0.54 9.85
C ALA A 58 6.57 1.43 8.87
N TYR A 59 6.65 0.94 7.64
CA TYR A 59 7.11 1.68 6.48
C TYR A 59 5.92 1.81 5.52
N GLY A 60 5.38 3.03 5.40
CA GLY A 60 4.10 3.27 4.72
C GLY A 60 4.20 4.22 3.53
N SER A 61 3.32 4.05 2.55
CA SER A 61 3.24 4.86 1.34
C SER A 61 1.78 5.17 0.95
N ASN A 62 1.58 6.33 0.33
CA ASN A 62 0.31 6.74 -0.28
C ASN A 62 0.34 6.71 -1.81
N ASP A 63 1.40 6.16 -2.42
CA ASP A 63 1.66 6.23 -3.87
C ASP A 63 0.54 5.64 -4.72
N ILE A 64 -0.17 4.65 -4.17
CA ILE A 64 -1.32 4.00 -4.82
C ILE A 64 -2.64 4.27 -4.10
N SER A 65 -2.70 5.28 -3.23
CA SER A 65 -3.97 5.70 -2.62
C SER A 65 -4.92 6.21 -3.71
N GLY A 66 -6.18 5.79 -3.64
CA GLY A 66 -7.19 6.03 -4.66
C GLY A 66 -7.32 4.87 -5.67
N ALA A 67 -6.28 4.07 -5.87
CA ALA A 67 -6.35 2.87 -6.70
C ALA A 67 -7.19 1.78 -6.03
N LYS A 68 -7.67 0.83 -6.83
CA LYS A 68 -8.31 -0.40 -6.39
C LYS A 68 -7.26 -1.46 -6.06
N ILE A 69 -7.59 -2.38 -5.15
CA ILE A 69 -6.70 -3.52 -4.83
C ILE A 69 -6.36 -4.32 -6.10
N GLY A 70 -7.36 -4.56 -6.95
CA GLY A 70 -7.18 -5.29 -8.22
C GLY A 70 -6.29 -4.58 -9.24
N GLN A 71 -5.91 -3.32 -9.00
CA GLN A 71 -5.02 -2.54 -9.86
C GLN A 71 -3.56 -2.59 -9.40
N ILE A 72 -3.23 -3.25 -8.28
CA ILE A 72 -1.85 -3.38 -7.80
C ILE A 72 -1.00 -4.08 -8.86
N THR A 73 0.09 -3.42 -9.29
CA THR A 73 1.08 -3.98 -10.22
C THR A 73 2.38 -4.35 -9.54
N ASN A 74 2.71 -3.71 -8.41
CA ASN A 74 3.86 -4.09 -7.59
C ASN A 74 3.72 -3.52 -6.17
N LEU A 75 3.74 -4.39 -5.17
CA LEU A 75 4.03 -4.09 -3.77
C LEU A 75 5.30 -4.84 -3.38
N GLY A 76 6.36 -4.12 -3.06
CA GLY A 76 7.64 -4.74 -2.78
C GLY A 76 8.38 -4.10 -1.62
N ILE A 77 9.29 -4.90 -1.06
CA ILE A 77 10.27 -4.51 -0.03
C ILE A 77 11.39 -5.55 0.00
N THR A 78 12.62 -5.10 0.18
CA THR A 78 13.79 -5.97 0.36
C THR A 78 14.27 -5.88 1.80
N ARG A 79 14.54 -7.02 2.44
CA ARG A 79 15.25 -7.13 3.71
C ARG A 79 16.73 -7.42 3.46
N PHE A 80 17.57 -6.62 4.09
CA PHE A 80 19.03 -6.70 4.05
C PHE A 80 19.64 -7.26 5.33
N ASP A 81 18.82 -7.55 6.34
CA ASP A 81 19.27 -8.18 7.57
C ASP A 81 19.24 -9.71 7.47
N ASP A 82 20.13 -10.37 8.22
CA ASP A 82 20.21 -11.82 8.28
C ASP A 82 18.98 -12.39 9.01
N THR A 83 18.01 -12.89 8.24
CA THR A 83 16.79 -13.51 8.79
C THR A 83 17.05 -14.83 9.52
N THR A 84 18.19 -15.48 9.32
CA THR A 84 18.53 -16.77 9.95
C THR A 84 18.95 -16.63 11.41
N ARG A 85 19.30 -15.40 11.85
CA ARG A 85 19.61 -15.10 13.26
C ARG A 85 18.39 -15.17 14.18
N PHE A 86 17.19 -15.20 13.61
CA PHE A 86 15.94 -15.27 14.35
C PHE A 86 15.45 -16.71 14.49
N THR A 87 14.67 -16.98 15.54
CA THR A 87 14.02 -18.28 15.72
C THR A 87 13.14 -18.59 14.51
N ALA A 88 13.30 -19.78 13.92
CA ALA A 88 12.49 -20.20 12.78
C ALA A 88 10.97 -20.08 13.09
N GLY A 89 10.21 -19.50 12.16
CA GLY A 89 8.78 -19.24 12.33
C GLY A 89 8.42 -18.04 13.21
N SER A 90 9.40 -17.36 13.83
CA SER A 90 9.16 -16.09 14.51
C SER A 90 8.86 -14.97 13.52
N GLY A 91 8.16 -13.93 13.96
CA GLY A 91 7.83 -12.77 13.15
C GLY A 91 9.02 -12.14 12.42
N PRO A 92 10.19 -11.94 13.07
CA PRO A 92 11.38 -11.45 12.40
C PRO A 92 12.00 -12.43 11.41
N ALA A 93 11.76 -13.74 11.53
CA ALA A 93 12.22 -14.73 10.56
C ALA A 93 11.35 -14.76 9.29
N VAL A 94 10.07 -14.38 9.39
CA VAL A 94 9.08 -14.58 8.31
C VAL A 94 8.38 -13.32 7.79
N GLY A 95 8.50 -12.21 8.52
CA GLY A 95 7.89 -10.92 8.18
C GLY A 95 8.70 -10.07 7.20
N PRO A 96 8.16 -8.91 6.78
CA PRO A 96 7.12 -8.11 7.46
C PRO A 96 5.66 -8.48 7.15
N TYR A 97 4.73 -7.90 7.92
CA TYR A 97 3.30 -7.90 7.58
C TYR A 97 3.02 -6.86 6.48
N LEU A 98 2.14 -7.19 5.55
CA LEU A 98 1.48 -6.31 4.60
C LEU A 98 0.10 -5.89 5.14
N ASN A 99 -0.04 -4.60 5.42
CA ASN A 99 -1.31 -4.01 5.82
C ASN A 99 -1.73 -2.94 4.80
N ILE A 100 -2.96 -3.05 4.28
CA ILE A 100 -3.53 -2.11 3.33
C ILE A 100 -4.78 -1.48 3.95
N TRP A 101 -4.78 -0.15 4.11
CA TRP A 101 -6.00 0.57 4.45
C TRP A 101 -6.92 0.64 3.24
N VAL A 102 -8.20 0.36 3.46
CA VAL A 102 -9.23 0.38 2.42
C VAL A 102 -10.47 1.14 2.86
N THR A 103 -11.20 1.64 1.86
CA THR A 103 -12.42 2.40 2.08
C THR A 103 -13.48 2.16 0.99
N ASP A 104 -14.76 2.30 1.39
CA ASP A 104 -15.90 2.44 0.48
C ASP A 104 -16.31 3.92 0.27
N GLY A 105 -15.51 4.86 0.80
CA GLY A 105 -15.79 6.31 0.82
C GLY A 105 -16.43 6.81 2.13
N THR A 106 -16.95 5.91 2.97
CA THR A 106 -17.56 6.25 4.27
C THR A 106 -16.85 5.53 5.42
N ASN A 107 -16.61 4.23 5.26
CA ASN A 107 -16.01 3.35 6.23
C ASN A 107 -14.55 3.07 5.87
N PHE A 108 -13.77 2.71 6.89
CA PHE A 108 -12.39 2.29 6.73
C PHE A 108 -12.16 0.95 7.43
N ALA A 109 -11.20 0.19 6.91
CA ALA A 109 -10.68 -1.02 7.51
C ALA A 109 -9.23 -1.25 7.08
N VAL A 110 -8.52 -2.10 7.81
CA VAL A 110 -7.22 -2.63 7.40
C VAL A 110 -7.40 -4.05 6.91
N LEU A 111 -6.92 -4.30 5.70
CA LEU A 111 -6.67 -5.62 5.18
C LEU A 111 -5.27 -6.04 5.60
N ALA A 112 -5.17 -7.07 6.43
CA ALA A 112 -3.90 -7.59 6.90
C ALA A 112 -3.69 -9.00 6.38
N ASN A 113 -2.50 -9.27 5.85
CA ASN A 113 -1.99 -10.63 5.87
C ASN A 113 -1.34 -10.90 7.23
N GLU A 114 -1.15 -12.17 7.55
CA GLU A 114 -0.24 -12.57 8.62
C GLU A 114 0.95 -13.25 7.94
N PRO A 115 2.18 -12.74 8.05
CA PRO A 115 3.32 -13.34 7.36
C PRO A 115 3.66 -14.73 7.90
N SER A 116 3.23 -15.06 9.12
CA SER A 116 3.28 -16.43 9.66
C SER A 116 2.30 -17.37 8.95
N ASN A 117 1.32 -16.86 8.18
CA ASN A 117 0.45 -17.68 7.35
C ASN A 117 1.31 -18.41 6.31
N PRO A 118 1.26 -19.76 6.26
CA PRO A 118 1.98 -20.55 5.26
C PRO A 118 1.73 -20.13 3.82
N ASP A 119 0.60 -19.51 3.50
CA ASP A 119 0.27 -19.07 2.13
C ASP A 119 1.14 -17.89 1.66
N PHE A 120 1.66 -17.08 2.58
CA PHE A 120 2.49 -15.91 2.27
C PHE A 120 3.99 -16.22 2.26
N GLN A 121 4.43 -17.26 2.98
CA GLN A 121 5.85 -17.62 3.10
C GLN A 121 6.53 -17.85 1.75
N PRO A 122 5.93 -18.55 0.77
CA PRO A 122 6.56 -18.79 -0.53
C PRO A 122 6.74 -17.51 -1.35
N LEU A 123 6.00 -16.45 -1.02
CA LEU A 123 6.11 -15.16 -1.70
C LEU A 123 7.31 -14.34 -1.22
N PHE A 124 7.93 -14.72 -0.09
CA PHE A 124 9.10 -14.05 0.45
C PHE A 124 10.39 -14.69 -0.08
N ILE A 125 10.83 -14.21 -1.24
CA ILE A 125 11.86 -14.84 -2.05
C ILE A 125 13.24 -14.64 -1.44
N ASP A 126 14.03 -15.72 -1.41
CA ASP A 126 15.46 -15.64 -1.15
C ASP A 126 16.21 -15.27 -2.42
N ASN A 127 16.96 -14.17 -2.38
CA ASN A 127 17.66 -13.64 -3.55
C ASN A 127 19.06 -14.28 -3.75
N GLY A 128 19.48 -15.21 -2.88
CA GLY A 128 20.76 -15.92 -2.98
C GLY A 128 21.99 -15.08 -2.62
N ASN A 129 21.79 -13.84 -2.18
CA ASN A 129 22.84 -12.89 -1.78
C ASN A 129 22.73 -12.48 -0.30
N GLY A 130 21.96 -13.25 0.50
CA GLY A 130 21.68 -12.95 1.91
C GLY A 130 20.51 -11.98 2.13
N THR A 131 19.86 -11.50 1.07
CA THR A 131 18.64 -10.68 1.16
C THR A 131 17.40 -11.51 0.86
N LYS A 132 16.25 -11.04 1.36
CA LYS A 132 14.93 -11.59 1.00
C LYS A 132 13.99 -10.48 0.57
N SER A 133 13.12 -10.72 -0.39
CA SER A 133 12.23 -9.68 -0.93
C SER A 133 10.80 -10.16 -1.16
N TYR A 134 9.87 -9.23 -1.01
CA TYR A 134 8.57 -9.30 -1.63
C TYR A 134 8.58 -8.44 -2.90
N SER A 135 7.91 -8.92 -3.94
CA SER A 135 7.58 -8.17 -5.16
C SER A 135 6.27 -8.74 -5.67
N LEU A 136 5.16 -8.22 -5.16
CA LEU A 136 3.83 -8.81 -5.28
C LEU A 136 2.97 -7.99 -6.23
N ASP A 137 2.43 -8.63 -7.26
CA ASP A 137 1.33 -8.05 -8.02
C ASP A 137 -0.03 -8.52 -7.47
N PHE A 138 -1.13 -8.06 -8.08
CA PHE A 138 -2.45 -8.53 -7.67
C PHE A 138 -2.67 -10.03 -7.90
N ALA A 139 -2.05 -10.65 -8.91
CA ALA A 139 -2.20 -12.07 -9.17
C ALA A 139 -1.55 -12.91 -8.07
N ASP A 140 -0.40 -12.48 -7.52
CA ASP A 140 0.24 -13.11 -6.37
C ASP A 140 -0.63 -13.07 -5.11
N LEU A 141 -1.41 -12.00 -4.96
CA LEU A 141 -2.26 -11.72 -3.79
C LEU A 141 -3.66 -12.32 -3.91
N ALA A 142 -4.23 -12.45 -5.10
CA ALA A 142 -5.67 -12.62 -5.31
C ALA A 142 -6.28 -13.83 -4.59
N ASP A 143 -5.57 -14.95 -4.54
CA ASP A 143 -6.00 -16.18 -3.85
C ASP A 143 -5.58 -16.22 -2.37
N LYS A 144 -4.81 -15.25 -1.90
CA LYS A 144 -4.28 -15.24 -0.53
C LYS A 144 -5.33 -14.76 0.44
N ARG A 145 -5.44 -15.52 1.54
CA ARG A 145 -6.36 -15.20 2.64
C ARG A 145 -6.01 -13.85 3.26
N VAL A 146 -7.04 -13.07 3.56
CA VAL A 146 -6.93 -11.75 4.19
C VAL A 146 -7.80 -11.66 5.43
N GLN A 147 -7.31 -10.93 6.43
CA GLN A 147 -8.05 -10.62 7.65
C GLN A 147 -8.47 -9.15 7.64
N VAL A 148 -9.66 -8.86 8.18
CA VAL A 148 -10.19 -7.49 8.24
C VAL A 148 -10.09 -6.97 9.67
N TYR A 149 -9.29 -5.92 9.86
CA TYR A 149 -9.01 -5.27 11.14
C TYR A 149 -9.39 -3.78 11.13
N GLU A 150 -9.23 -3.13 12.29
CA GLU A 150 -9.36 -1.68 12.47
C GLU A 150 -10.70 -1.13 11.96
N THR A 151 -11.75 -1.88 12.29
CA THR A 151 -13.13 -1.57 12.02
C THR A 151 -14.02 -2.27 13.03
N SER A 152 -15.28 -1.85 13.14
CA SER A 152 -16.24 -2.50 14.03
C SER A 152 -16.40 -3.98 13.67
N ASN A 153 -16.36 -4.84 14.70
CA ASN A 153 -16.32 -6.30 14.61
C ASN A 153 -15.09 -6.90 13.89
N GLY A 154 -14.12 -6.08 13.48
CA GLY A 154 -12.88 -6.56 12.86
C GLY A 154 -12.01 -7.34 13.86
N GLY A 155 -11.20 -8.26 13.34
CA GLY A 155 -10.40 -9.15 14.14
C GLY A 155 -10.05 -10.45 13.43
N PHE A 156 -9.22 -11.26 14.09
CA PHE A 156 -8.87 -12.60 13.62
C PHE A 156 -10.14 -13.45 13.43
N ASN A 157 -10.31 -14.03 12.24
CA ASN A 157 -11.46 -14.85 11.86
C ASN A 157 -12.81 -14.12 11.94
N SER A 158 -12.84 -12.78 11.96
CA SER A 158 -14.09 -12.04 11.82
C SER A 158 -14.74 -12.35 10.47
N THR A 159 -16.07 -12.52 10.47
CA THR A 159 -16.87 -12.75 9.25
C THR A 159 -18.03 -11.76 9.08
N ASN A 160 -18.09 -10.70 9.89
CA ASN A 160 -19.26 -9.81 9.99
C ASN A 160 -18.91 -8.31 10.05
N THR A 161 -17.83 -7.90 9.37
CA THR A 161 -17.48 -6.48 9.21
C THR A 161 -18.27 -5.82 8.08
N TRP A 162 -18.18 -4.49 7.94
CA TRP A 162 -18.74 -3.80 6.76
C TRP A 162 -18.15 -4.31 5.44
N VAL A 163 -16.87 -4.75 5.45
CA VAL A 163 -16.22 -5.34 4.28
C VAL A 163 -16.93 -6.63 3.86
N HIS A 164 -17.20 -7.52 4.83
CA HIS A 164 -17.94 -8.78 4.58
C HIS A 164 -19.34 -8.51 4.03
N ASN A 165 -20.04 -7.54 4.63
CA ASN A 165 -21.37 -7.14 4.19
C ASN A 165 -21.36 -6.54 2.76
N LEU A 166 -20.34 -5.74 2.45
CA LEU A 166 -20.20 -5.11 1.14
C LEU A 166 -20.06 -6.15 0.03
N VAL A 167 -19.26 -7.20 0.25
CA VAL A 167 -19.05 -8.26 -0.75
C VAL A 167 -20.06 -9.41 -0.64
N GLY A 168 -20.92 -9.41 0.38
CA GLY A 168 -21.94 -10.44 0.60
C GLY A 168 -21.39 -11.80 1.01
N ILE A 169 -20.21 -11.85 1.64
CA ILE A 169 -19.53 -13.08 2.05
C ILE A 169 -19.50 -13.18 3.57
N ASN A 170 -20.05 -14.25 4.13
CA ASN A 170 -20.00 -14.57 5.57
C ASN A 170 -19.03 -15.75 5.82
N GLY A 171 -17.74 -15.49 5.64
CA GLY A 171 -16.68 -16.49 5.70
C GLY A 171 -15.30 -15.86 5.47
N PRO A 172 -14.24 -16.69 5.36
CA PRO A 172 -12.90 -16.19 5.03
C PRO A 172 -12.89 -15.42 3.71
N LEU A 173 -12.18 -14.31 3.68
CA LEU A 173 -11.96 -13.50 2.49
C LEU A 173 -10.57 -13.75 1.92
N THR A 174 -10.44 -13.52 0.62
CA THR A 174 -9.20 -13.37 -0.12
C THR A 174 -9.01 -11.94 -0.61
N PHE A 175 -7.82 -11.55 -1.05
CA PHE A 175 -7.68 -10.25 -1.74
C PHE A 175 -8.49 -10.19 -3.04
N GLY A 176 -8.74 -11.34 -3.68
CA GLY A 176 -9.56 -11.48 -4.88
C GLY A 176 -11.00 -11.01 -4.67
N ASP A 177 -11.61 -11.40 -3.55
CA ASP A 177 -12.96 -10.96 -3.17
C ASP A 177 -13.04 -9.44 -3.00
N LEU A 178 -11.91 -8.82 -2.68
CA LEU A 178 -11.79 -7.40 -2.32
C LEU A 178 -11.21 -6.54 -3.44
N ALA A 179 -11.02 -7.09 -4.65
CA ALA A 179 -10.36 -6.42 -5.77
C ALA A 179 -10.89 -5.01 -6.07
N ASN A 180 -12.18 -4.75 -5.82
CA ASN A 180 -12.86 -3.50 -6.12
C ASN A 180 -12.85 -2.46 -4.97
N LEU A 181 -12.28 -2.79 -3.81
CA LEU A 181 -12.10 -1.81 -2.73
C LEU A 181 -11.03 -0.80 -3.07
N THR A 182 -11.25 0.45 -2.67
CA THR A 182 -10.27 1.53 -2.87
C THR A 182 -9.25 1.50 -1.73
N ILE A 183 -7.97 1.57 -2.09
CA ILE A 183 -6.86 1.77 -1.16
C ILE A 183 -6.91 3.22 -0.68
N GLY A 184 -6.97 3.43 0.63
CA GLY A 184 -7.06 4.76 1.20
C GLY A 184 -7.06 4.73 2.71
N ALA A 185 -6.14 5.46 3.31
CA ALA A 185 -6.06 5.63 4.76
C ALA A 185 -7.11 6.64 5.26
N PRO A 186 -7.67 6.43 6.47
CA PRO A 186 -8.55 7.41 7.11
C PRO A 186 -7.81 8.68 7.50
N SER A 187 -8.56 9.77 7.68
CA SER A 187 -8.00 11.00 8.25
C SER A 187 -7.63 10.82 9.73
N PRO A 188 -6.72 11.64 10.27
CA PRO A 188 -6.43 11.67 11.71
C PRO A 188 -7.67 11.85 12.60
N SER A 189 -8.65 12.64 12.14
CA SER A 189 -9.90 12.88 12.86
C SER A 189 -10.81 11.65 12.86
N TYR A 190 -10.86 10.89 11.77
CA TYR A 190 -11.60 9.64 11.72
C TYR A 190 -11.00 8.62 12.69
N ILE A 191 -9.67 8.50 12.74
CA ILE A 191 -8.99 7.60 13.70
C ILE A 191 -9.29 7.98 15.15
N ALA A 192 -9.23 9.27 15.48
CA ALA A 192 -9.52 9.76 16.82
C ALA A 192 -11.03 9.66 17.21
N GLY A 193 -11.92 9.49 16.23
CA GLY A 193 -13.37 9.54 16.40
C GLY A 193 -14.03 8.28 16.99
N GLY A 194 -13.27 7.27 17.42
CA GLY A 194 -13.82 6.06 18.04
C GLY A 194 -14.43 5.05 17.06
N ASN A 195 -14.01 5.07 15.79
CA ASN A 195 -14.57 4.24 14.70
C ASN A 195 -14.08 2.77 14.70
N GLY A 196 -13.83 2.19 15.87
CA GLY A 196 -13.32 0.81 15.99
C GLY A 196 -11.86 0.65 15.55
N ILE A 197 -11.08 1.73 15.57
CA ILE A 197 -9.64 1.72 15.25
C ILE A 197 -8.85 1.61 16.56
N GLY A 198 -8.06 0.56 16.69
CA GLY A 198 -7.23 0.28 17.86
C GLY A 198 -5.90 1.03 17.85
N THR A 199 -5.18 0.96 18.96
CA THR A 199 -3.80 1.49 19.07
C THR A 199 -2.77 0.66 18.30
N GLY A 200 -3.19 -0.42 17.66
CA GLY A 200 -2.36 -1.26 16.80
C GLY A 200 -2.50 -1.04 15.30
N ALA A 201 -3.38 -0.12 14.92
CA ALA A 201 -3.62 0.24 13.54
C ALA A 201 -2.35 0.82 12.89
N PRO A 202 -2.13 0.65 11.58
CA PRO A 202 -1.00 1.23 10.87
C PRO A 202 -1.22 2.74 10.68
N ARG A 203 -1.00 3.47 11.77
CA ARG A 203 -1.07 4.93 11.90
C ARG A 203 -0.04 5.39 12.92
N GLN A 204 0.46 6.61 12.78
CA GLN A 204 1.43 7.18 13.70
C GLN A 204 0.81 7.36 15.11
N ASP A 205 1.53 6.93 16.15
CA ASP A 205 1.01 6.82 17.54
C ASP A 205 0.44 8.16 18.08
N VAL A 206 1.04 9.28 17.68
CA VAL A 206 0.68 10.62 18.19
C VAL A 206 -0.21 11.42 17.23
N THR A 207 0.13 11.46 15.95
CA THR A 207 -0.52 12.36 14.98
C THR A 207 -1.71 11.71 14.27
N ASN A 208 -1.88 10.39 14.41
CA ASN A 208 -2.82 9.58 13.64
C ASN A 208 -2.66 9.71 12.10
N ILE A 209 -1.50 10.13 11.61
CA ILE A 209 -1.22 10.07 10.17
C ILE A 209 -1.13 8.59 9.76
N ALA A 210 -1.84 8.22 8.71
CA ALA A 210 -1.89 6.86 8.17
C ALA A 210 -1.57 6.87 6.67
N TYR A 211 -1.15 5.70 6.15
CA TYR A 211 -0.75 5.51 4.77
C TYR A 211 -1.53 4.36 4.13
N GLY A 212 -1.85 4.43 2.84
CA GLY A 212 -2.65 3.42 2.14
C GLY A 212 -2.05 2.01 2.21
N VAL A 213 -0.74 1.88 2.01
CA VAL A 213 0.00 0.60 2.09
C VAL A 213 1.07 0.69 3.16
N ASN A 214 1.24 -0.38 3.94
CA ASN A 214 2.17 -0.42 5.07
C ASN A 214 2.85 -1.78 5.18
N TRP A 215 4.17 -1.78 5.22
CA TRP A 215 4.95 -2.89 5.73
C TRP A 215 5.13 -2.71 7.23
N VAL A 216 4.64 -3.64 8.03
CA VAL A 216 4.55 -3.51 9.48
C VAL A 216 5.53 -4.47 10.17
N PHE A 217 6.22 -3.97 11.19
CA PHE A 217 7.26 -4.63 11.95
C PHE A 217 6.91 -4.66 13.44
N GLY A 218 7.12 -5.82 14.08
CA GLY A 218 6.73 -6.04 15.47
C GLY A 218 5.25 -6.33 15.66
N ASP A 219 4.89 -6.80 16.86
CA ASP A 219 3.52 -7.04 17.31
C ASP A 219 3.47 -7.09 18.85
N THR A 220 2.29 -7.35 19.40
CA THR A 220 1.98 -7.57 20.82
C THR A 220 2.69 -8.78 21.42
N LEU A 221 3.03 -9.79 20.62
CA LEU A 221 3.60 -11.03 21.11
C LEU A 221 5.14 -11.01 21.07
N THR A 222 5.77 -11.68 22.04
CA THR A 222 7.23 -11.73 22.19
C THR A 222 7.95 -12.35 21.00
N ASN A 223 7.29 -13.24 20.24
CA ASN A 223 7.86 -13.83 19.03
C ASN A 223 7.99 -12.85 17.85
N TYR A 224 7.63 -11.57 18.04
CA TYR A 224 7.82 -10.49 17.06
C TYR A 224 8.96 -9.53 17.41
N VAL A 225 9.72 -9.81 18.48
CA VAL A 225 10.85 -8.99 18.93
C VAL A 225 12.10 -9.29 18.10
N SER A 226 12.68 -8.28 17.45
CA SER A 226 13.92 -8.41 16.67
C SER A 226 15.19 -8.34 17.55
N GLY A 227 15.07 -7.75 18.75
CA GLY A 227 16.18 -7.54 19.67
C GLY A 227 16.95 -6.24 19.36
N MET A 228 18.26 -6.22 19.66
CA MET A 228 19.10 -5.02 19.47
C MET A 228 19.31 -4.65 18.00
N GLN A 229 19.38 -5.65 17.12
CA GLN A 229 19.43 -5.44 15.67
C GLN A 229 18.02 -5.53 15.10
N GLY A 230 17.65 -4.59 14.24
CA GLY A 230 16.32 -4.48 13.67
C GLY A 230 16.11 -5.23 12.36
N TYR A 231 14.96 -4.98 11.76
CA TYR A 231 14.65 -5.28 10.37
C TYR A 231 15.31 -4.20 9.51
N VAL A 232 16.28 -4.55 8.65
CA VAL A 232 16.92 -3.57 7.76
C VAL A 232 16.25 -3.70 6.41
N VAL A 233 15.53 -2.67 5.99
CA VAL A 233 14.71 -2.72 4.77
C VAL A 233 15.03 -1.61 3.80
N GLY A 234 14.84 -1.88 2.52
CA GLY A 234 15.01 -0.93 1.42
C GLY A 234 14.19 -1.37 0.21
N ASP A 235 14.38 -0.68 -0.91
CA ASP A 235 13.73 -0.96 -2.19
C ASP A 235 12.19 -1.09 -2.10
N ALA A 236 11.59 -0.35 -1.17
CA ALA A 236 10.15 -0.37 -0.98
C ALA A 236 9.46 0.29 -2.17
N VAL A 237 8.44 -0.38 -2.70
CA VAL A 237 7.71 0.05 -3.90
C VAL A 237 6.21 -0.20 -3.72
N ALA A 238 5.41 0.74 -4.20
CA ALA A 238 3.97 0.61 -4.33
C ALA A 238 3.55 1.19 -5.68
N GLN A 239 3.03 0.33 -6.56
CA GLN A 239 2.63 0.68 -7.92
C GLN A 239 1.29 0.06 -8.24
N ALA A 240 0.48 0.80 -8.99
CA ALA A 240 -0.80 0.36 -9.50
C ALA A 240 -0.94 0.78 -10.96
N VAL A 241 -1.85 0.12 -11.69
CA VAL A 241 -2.23 0.51 -13.04
C VAL A 241 -2.69 1.97 -12.98
N PRO A 242 -2.05 2.89 -13.73
CA PRO A 242 -2.50 4.28 -13.76
C PRO A 242 -3.95 4.32 -14.22
N GLU A 243 -4.78 5.07 -13.50
CA GLU A 243 -6.15 5.34 -13.96
C GLU A 243 -6.06 5.84 -15.41
N PRO A 244 -6.76 5.19 -16.37
CA PRO A 244 -6.74 5.65 -17.74
C PRO A 244 -7.14 7.12 -17.72
N THR A 245 -6.33 7.95 -18.38
CA THR A 245 -6.37 9.42 -18.41
C THR A 245 -7.63 9.95 -19.09
N THR A 246 -8.82 9.46 -18.72
CA THR A 246 -10.13 9.92 -19.12
C THR A 246 -10.31 11.41 -18.82
N VAL A 247 -9.64 11.95 -17.79
CA VAL A 247 -9.53 13.40 -17.54
C VAL A 247 -8.70 14.11 -18.61
N ALA A 248 -7.59 13.53 -19.05
CA ALA A 248 -6.82 14.09 -20.17
C ALA A 248 -7.59 13.95 -21.49
N LEU A 249 -8.31 12.84 -21.70
CA LEU A 249 -9.18 12.61 -22.85
C LEU A 249 -10.35 13.61 -22.88
N ALA A 250 -10.97 13.88 -21.73
CA ALA A 250 -12.02 14.89 -21.56
C ALA A 250 -11.47 16.32 -21.77
N GLY A 251 -10.26 16.60 -21.25
CA GLY A 251 -9.55 17.86 -21.49
C GLY A 251 -9.22 18.07 -22.97
N LEU A 252 -8.74 17.04 -23.67
CA LEU A 252 -8.47 17.05 -25.11
C LEU A 252 -9.75 17.19 -25.93
N ALA A 253 -10.84 16.52 -25.54
CA ALA A 253 -12.14 16.67 -26.17
C ALA A 253 -12.70 18.10 -26.00
N GLY A 254 -12.57 18.68 -24.80
CA GLY A 254 -12.94 20.08 -24.52
C GLY A 254 -12.15 21.09 -25.36
N LEU A 255 -10.83 20.91 -25.48
CA LEU A 255 -9.97 21.73 -26.35
C LEU A 255 -10.33 21.57 -27.83
N GLY A 256 -10.68 20.36 -28.26
CA GLY A 256 -11.18 20.08 -29.62
C GLY A 256 -12.48 20.83 -29.94
N LEU A 257 -13.44 20.84 -29.01
CA LEU A 257 -14.71 21.54 -29.15
C LEU A 257 -14.55 23.07 -29.18
N LEU A 258 -13.69 23.63 -28.33
CA LEU A 258 -13.36 25.08 -28.34
C LEU A 258 -12.70 25.52 -29.65
N SER A 259 -11.82 24.67 -30.20
CA SER A 259 -11.15 24.91 -31.48
C SER A 259 -12.13 24.89 -32.66
N ALA A 260 -13.09 23.97 -32.64
CA ALA A 260 -14.14 23.87 -33.65
C ALA A 260 -15.13 25.05 -33.59
N ALA A 261 -15.53 25.46 -32.39
CA ALA A 261 -16.40 26.62 -32.18
C ALA A 261 -15.76 27.93 -32.66
N ARG A 262 -14.45 28.11 -32.45
CA ARG A 262 -13.71 29.30 -32.88
C ARG A 262 -13.58 29.41 -34.40
N ARG A 263 -13.46 28.28 -35.12
CA ARG A 263 -13.46 28.28 -36.60
C ARG A 263 -14.81 28.64 -37.21
N ARG A 264 -15.91 28.22 -36.60
CA ARG A 264 -17.27 28.55 -37.07
C ARG A 264 -17.64 30.03 -36.91
N ARG A 265 -17.00 30.75 -35.99
CA ARG A 265 -17.23 32.19 -35.77
C ARG A 265 -16.45 33.10 -36.74
N ASN A 266 -15.41 32.57 -37.37
CA ASN A 266 -14.51 33.32 -38.25
C ASN A 266 -14.68 32.94 -39.74
N ALA A 267 -15.71 32.17 -40.07
CA ALA A 267 -16.16 31.84 -41.42
C ALA A 267 -17.54 32.49 -41.62
#